data_AF-A0A1Y1ULL7-F1
#
_entry.id   AF-A0A1Y1ULL7-F1
#
_cell.length_a   1.000
_cell.length_b   1.000
_cell.length_c   1.000
_cell.angle_alpha   90.00
_cell.angle_beta   90.00
_cell.angle_gamma   90.00
#
_symmetry.space_group_name_H-M   'P 1'
#
loop_
_entity.id
_entity.type
_entity.pdbx_description
1 polymer ?
#
loop_
_entity_poly.entity_id
_entity_poly.type
_entity_poly.pdbx_seq_one_letter_code
_entity_poly.pdbx_strand_id
1 'polypeptide(L)'
;MPYSSTSAYDFVAVGPVTASEGARASQPSADSYQSQSIWCPKGARGAYGGQVIGQGLHSAIQTISDNKGLHSMHIHFLLPANPSIPIIYNVDRIRDGKSYATRSIRAMQGDKVVAVIMASYSTTSTSTRTVDGVRQPSLKSQTTGLIVPSEEPSVSHSLRFVIESSSKSSDRNERTTKASGTHRYGQGGDIPPFQPRYAQPYPDGILPMKQCELEPDRWTKFLSRAESSISPRRRRAVEEYIQERRDSPWEVAIAKSSTHFTPLENGTRRMVWLKPKIPSGTKVSLEEHKCIIACISDFQFIGAAARRIGLTAISKPPLGMLTSLDHTIYFYPFPKNLDPSAPLLHVIEAIIVDVQPGRGVVQGRIYTETGELIAVTIQEGVVRAGQISAGEGNRAQQAREKAKL
;
A
#
# COMPACT_ATOMS: atom_id res chain seq x y z
N MET A 1 27.06 -8.03 -7.00
CA MET A 1 27.41 -7.88 -5.56
C MET A 1 26.34 -8.61 -4.76
N PRO A 2 26.66 -9.58 -3.89
CA PRO A 2 25.67 -10.09 -2.95
C PRO A 2 25.34 -8.97 -1.96
N TYR A 3 24.06 -8.74 -1.73
CA TYR A 3 23.52 -7.65 -0.93
C TYR A 3 24.10 -7.71 0.50
N SER A 4 25.06 -6.84 0.82
CA SER A 4 25.38 -6.55 2.23
C SER A 4 24.13 -5.98 2.87
N SER A 5 23.71 -6.53 4.01
CA SER A 5 22.52 -6.18 4.81
C SER A 5 22.01 -4.76 4.55
N THR A 6 21.12 -4.62 3.55
CA THR A 6 20.72 -3.31 3.07
C THR A 6 19.68 -2.77 4.05
N SER A 7 19.94 -1.60 4.63
CA SER A 7 18.96 -0.91 5.45
C SER A 7 17.69 -0.66 4.64
N ALA A 8 16.52 -0.73 5.27
CA ALA A 8 15.27 -0.32 4.65
C ALA A 8 15.31 1.13 4.12
N TYR A 9 16.12 1.98 4.76
CA TYR A 9 16.39 3.34 4.32
C TYR A 9 17.14 3.37 2.98
N ASP A 10 18.32 2.73 2.92
CA ASP A 10 19.16 2.69 1.71
C ASP A 10 18.43 2.06 0.53
N PHE A 11 17.49 1.16 0.82
CA PHE A 11 16.68 0.49 -0.18
C PHE A 11 15.76 1.47 -0.95
N VAL A 12 15.27 2.52 -0.29
CA VAL A 12 14.40 3.55 -0.88
C VAL A 12 15.13 4.85 -1.21
N ALA A 13 16.38 5.00 -0.79
CA ALA A 13 17.16 6.21 -1.03
C ALA A 13 17.46 6.42 -2.53
N VAL A 14 17.46 7.68 -2.94
CA VAL A 14 17.88 8.14 -4.27
C VAL A 14 18.97 9.20 -4.12
N GLY A 15 19.83 9.32 -5.12
CA GLY A 15 20.86 10.37 -5.22
C GLY A 15 20.57 11.39 -6.33
N PRO A 16 21.38 12.44 -6.44
CA PRO A 16 21.35 13.32 -7.61
C PRO A 16 21.74 12.55 -8.88
N VAL A 17 21.23 12.98 -10.04
CA VAL A 17 21.62 12.38 -11.33
C VAL A 17 23.09 12.69 -11.62
N THR A 18 23.86 11.65 -11.93
CA THR A 18 25.28 11.80 -12.30
C THR A 18 25.43 12.37 -13.72
N ALA A 19 26.52 13.11 -13.98
CA ALA A 19 26.74 13.80 -15.26
C ALA A 19 26.75 12.88 -16.49
N SER A 20 27.17 11.61 -16.35
CA SER A 20 27.21 10.62 -17.44
C SER A 20 25.82 10.07 -17.80
N GLU A 21 24.92 9.94 -16.82
CA GLU A 21 23.53 9.53 -17.06
C GLU A 21 22.63 10.70 -17.44
N GLY A 22 22.92 11.90 -16.95
CA GLY A 22 22.24 13.12 -17.38
C GLY A 22 22.35 13.40 -18.88
N ALA A 23 23.42 12.94 -19.53
CA ALA A 23 23.59 13.02 -20.98
C ALA A 23 22.74 11.99 -21.77
N ARG A 24 22.29 10.91 -21.11
CA ARG A 24 21.45 9.84 -21.70
C ARG A 24 19.97 9.98 -21.33
N ALA A 25 19.67 10.62 -20.20
CA ALA A 25 18.33 11.02 -19.85
C ALA A 25 17.91 12.15 -20.80
N SER A 26 16.78 11.98 -21.48
CA SER A 26 16.14 13.07 -22.19
C SER A 26 15.65 14.10 -21.16
N GLN A 27 16.49 15.12 -20.90
CA GLN A 27 16.27 16.31 -20.06
C GLN A 27 16.22 16.07 -18.53
N PRO A 28 17.36 15.79 -17.86
CA PRO A 28 17.43 15.93 -16.41
C PRO A 28 17.20 17.40 -16.00
N SER A 29 16.20 17.62 -15.14
CA SER A 29 15.93 18.91 -14.49
C SER A 29 16.66 18.99 -13.14
N ALA A 30 16.62 20.15 -12.48
CA ALA A 30 17.11 20.29 -11.10
C ALA A 30 16.39 19.36 -10.10
N ASP A 31 15.16 18.95 -10.41
CA ASP A 31 14.33 18.04 -9.61
C ASP A 31 14.36 16.61 -10.19
N SER A 32 15.55 16.15 -10.62
CA SER A 32 15.79 14.79 -11.13
C SER A 32 16.71 14.00 -10.20
N TYR A 33 16.35 12.76 -9.94
CA TYR A 33 17.03 11.88 -8.99
C TYR A 33 17.28 10.50 -9.59
N GLN A 34 18.27 9.78 -9.07
CA GLN A 34 18.72 8.50 -9.60
C GLN A 34 18.63 7.41 -8.52
N SER A 35 18.11 6.24 -8.89
CA SER A 35 18.14 5.04 -8.03
C SER A 35 19.57 4.63 -7.70
N GLN A 36 19.87 4.38 -6.42
CA GLN A 36 21.18 3.86 -6.01
C GLN A 36 21.31 2.34 -6.20
N SER A 37 20.21 1.63 -6.00
CA SER A 37 20.11 0.19 -6.20
C SER A 37 18.75 -0.18 -6.76
N ILE A 38 18.70 -1.30 -7.48
CA ILE A 38 17.45 -1.88 -7.97
C ILE A 38 17.46 -3.36 -7.64
N TRP A 39 16.45 -3.80 -6.92
CA TRP A 39 16.25 -5.17 -6.51
C TRP A 39 15.27 -5.85 -7.43
N CYS A 40 15.67 -7.02 -7.94
CA CYS A 40 14.82 -7.91 -8.71
C CYS A 40 14.67 -9.22 -7.93
N PRO A 41 13.47 -9.55 -7.42
CA PRO A 41 13.22 -10.84 -6.80
C PRO A 41 13.51 -11.96 -7.79
N LYS A 42 14.03 -13.09 -7.30
CA LYS A 42 14.34 -14.21 -8.20
C LYS A 42 13.09 -14.73 -8.91
N GLY A 43 13.16 -14.87 -10.22
CA GLY A 43 12.04 -15.30 -11.07
C GLY A 43 11.03 -14.19 -11.41
N ALA A 44 11.23 -12.96 -10.92
CA ALA A 44 10.47 -11.80 -11.38
C ALA A 44 10.92 -11.36 -12.77
N ARG A 45 10.02 -10.70 -13.51
CA ARG A 45 10.30 -10.18 -14.86
C ARG A 45 11.01 -8.83 -14.85
N GLY A 46 10.98 -8.12 -13.72
CA GLY A 46 11.54 -6.78 -13.59
C GLY A 46 11.76 -6.43 -12.12
N ALA A 47 12.22 -5.21 -11.89
CA ALA A 47 12.43 -4.66 -10.57
C ALA A 47 11.19 -4.76 -9.68
N TYR A 48 11.42 -4.83 -8.37
CA TYR A 48 10.36 -4.82 -7.38
C TYR A 48 9.61 -3.48 -7.37
N GLY A 49 8.29 -3.53 -7.59
CA GLY A 49 7.43 -2.34 -7.70
C GLY A 49 7.46 -1.44 -6.47
N GLY A 50 7.43 -2.02 -5.27
CA GLY A 50 7.58 -1.28 -4.01
C GLY A 50 8.84 -0.42 -3.95
N GLN A 51 9.97 -0.88 -4.50
CA GLN A 51 11.18 -0.07 -4.51
C GLN A 51 11.02 1.16 -5.42
N VAL A 52 10.37 1.00 -6.58
CA VAL A 52 10.05 2.11 -7.50
C VAL A 52 9.15 3.14 -6.81
N ILE A 53 8.17 2.68 -6.03
CA ILE A 53 7.30 3.55 -5.22
C ILE A 53 8.12 4.31 -4.18
N GLY A 54 8.91 3.60 -3.37
CA GLY A 54 9.68 4.20 -2.28
C GLY A 54 10.69 5.24 -2.78
N GLN A 55 11.45 4.90 -3.83
CA GLN A 55 12.42 5.81 -4.45
C GLN A 55 11.76 7.01 -5.14
N GLY A 56 10.62 6.81 -5.81
CA GLY A 56 9.89 7.92 -6.43
C GLY A 56 9.31 8.89 -5.40
N LEU A 57 8.81 8.38 -4.27
CA LEU A 57 8.37 9.23 -3.16
C LEU A 57 9.56 9.92 -2.48
N HIS A 58 10.67 9.22 -2.26
CA HIS A 58 11.90 9.83 -1.72
C HIS A 58 12.46 10.93 -2.62
N SER A 59 12.29 10.80 -3.94
CA SER A 59 12.60 11.87 -4.91
C SER A 59 11.68 13.07 -4.70
N ALA A 60 10.37 12.84 -4.57
CA ALA A 60 9.39 13.91 -4.44
C ALA A 60 9.51 14.69 -3.12
N ILE A 61 9.79 14.03 -1.98
CA ILE A 61 9.89 14.71 -0.68
C ILE A 61 11.02 15.75 -0.63
N GLN A 62 12.08 15.56 -1.44
CA GLN A 62 13.19 16.52 -1.55
C GLN A 62 12.76 17.86 -2.19
N THR A 63 11.59 17.91 -2.82
CA THR A 63 11.03 19.10 -3.47
C THR A 63 9.91 19.76 -2.66
N ILE A 64 9.65 19.29 -1.44
CA ILE A 64 8.52 19.70 -0.59
C ILE A 64 9.02 20.55 0.58
N SER A 65 8.21 21.53 1.00
CA SER A 65 8.49 22.37 2.17
C SER A 65 8.29 21.62 3.49
N ASP A 66 9.12 21.89 4.49
CA ASP A 66 9.15 21.19 5.78
C ASP A 66 7.82 21.15 6.57
N ASN A 67 6.87 22.04 6.25
CA ASN A 67 5.56 22.09 6.90
C ASN A 67 4.48 21.22 6.24
N LYS A 68 4.79 20.50 5.16
CA LYS A 68 3.85 19.61 4.45
C LYS A 68 4.33 18.17 4.50
N GLY A 69 3.44 17.25 4.84
CA GLY A 69 3.71 15.81 4.85
C GLY A 69 2.87 15.07 3.82
N LEU A 70 3.41 13.96 3.32
CA LEU A 70 2.74 13.04 2.38
C LEU A 70 1.49 12.48 3.04
N HIS A 71 0.34 12.61 2.38
CA HIS A 71 -0.92 12.01 2.84
C HIS A 71 -1.54 11.06 1.82
N SER A 72 -1.17 11.15 0.54
CA SER A 72 -1.61 10.16 -0.44
C SER A 72 -0.68 10.05 -1.64
N MET A 73 -0.71 8.90 -2.29
CA MET A 73 -0.05 8.67 -3.56
C MET A 73 -0.85 7.69 -4.43
N HIS A 74 -0.71 7.83 -5.75
CA HIS A 74 -1.20 6.91 -6.76
C HIS A 74 -0.09 6.61 -7.76
N ILE A 75 0.18 5.35 -8.07
CA ILE A 75 1.16 4.94 -9.10
C ILE A 75 0.48 4.06 -10.14
N HIS A 76 0.87 4.22 -11.40
CA HIS A 76 0.65 3.22 -12.44
C HIS A 76 1.99 2.65 -12.89
N PHE A 77 2.07 1.32 -12.92
CA PHE A 77 3.19 0.57 -13.49
C PHE A 77 2.94 0.35 -14.98
N LEU A 78 3.81 0.88 -15.83
CA LEU A 78 3.65 0.85 -17.28
C LEU A 78 4.49 -0.24 -17.93
N LEU A 79 5.74 -0.38 -17.49
CA LEU A 79 6.70 -1.33 -18.04
C LEU A 79 7.52 -1.99 -16.92
N PRO A 80 7.94 -3.26 -17.07
CA PRO A 80 8.87 -3.87 -16.13
C PRO A 80 10.22 -3.17 -16.21
N ALA A 81 10.68 -2.60 -15.09
CA ALA A 81 11.98 -1.94 -15.03
C ALA A 81 13.12 -2.96 -15.05
N ASN A 82 14.15 -2.69 -15.85
CA ASN A 82 15.34 -3.53 -15.95
C ASN A 82 16.27 -3.28 -14.74
N PRO A 83 16.59 -4.27 -13.91
CA PRO A 83 17.43 -4.06 -12.72
C PRO A 83 18.89 -3.71 -13.01
N SER A 84 19.37 -3.89 -14.24
CA SER A 84 20.73 -3.54 -14.65
C SER A 84 20.89 -2.08 -15.11
N ILE A 85 19.79 -1.32 -15.20
CA ILE A 85 19.80 0.06 -15.67
C ILE A 85 19.21 0.92 -14.54
N PRO A 86 19.90 1.96 -14.04
CA PRO A 86 19.32 2.86 -13.06
C PRO A 86 17.99 3.49 -13.52
N ILE A 87 17.09 3.75 -12.58
CA ILE A 87 15.86 4.48 -12.82
C ILE A 87 16.12 5.95 -12.50
N ILE A 88 15.78 6.82 -13.45
CA ILE A 88 15.77 8.27 -13.28
C ILE A 88 14.36 8.70 -12.90
N TYR A 89 14.21 9.38 -11.76
CA TYR A 89 12.96 9.93 -11.26
C TYR A 89 12.91 11.42 -11.53
N ASN A 90 12.12 11.82 -12.53
CA ASN A 90 11.89 13.22 -12.85
C ASN A 90 10.66 13.72 -12.08
N VAL A 91 10.84 14.70 -11.21
CA VAL A 91 9.79 15.26 -10.38
C VAL A 91 9.30 16.58 -10.98
N ASP A 92 8.01 16.66 -11.30
CA ASP A 92 7.36 17.90 -11.71
C ASP A 92 6.55 18.50 -10.54
N ARG A 93 6.74 19.80 -10.29
CA ARG A 93 5.98 20.56 -9.30
C ARG A 93 4.64 21.02 -9.87
N ILE A 94 3.63 20.18 -9.77
CA ILE A 94 2.30 20.45 -10.34
C ILE A 94 1.60 21.62 -9.64
N ARG A 95 1.70 21.68 -8.30
CA ARG A 95 1.07 22.74 -7.50
C ARG A 95 1.78 22.93 -6.18
N ASP A 96 1.96 24.19 -5.78
CA ASP A 96 2.37 24.60 -4.44
C ASP A 96 1.38 25.62 -3.87
N GLY A 97 0.37 25.12 -3.17
CA GLY A 97 -0.60 25.94 -2.45
C GLY A 97 -0.22 26.16 -0.98
N LYS A 98 -1.01 27.00 -0.31
CA LYS A 98 -0.88 27.26 1.14
C LYS A 98 -0.99 25.97 1.96
N SER A 99 -2.02 25.17 1.70
CA SER A 99 -2.34 23.97 2.48
C SER A 99 -1.90 22.66 1.81
N TYR A 100 -1.80 22.63 0.49
CA TYR A 100 -1.51 21.42 -0.28
C TYR A 100 -0.39 21.65 -1.28
N ALA A 101 0.40 20.60 -1.53
CA ALA A 101 1.34 20.52 -2.65
C ALA A 101 1.12 19.21 -3.41
N THR A 102 1.36 19.24 -4.72
CA THR A 102 1.20 18.07 -5.60
C THR A 102 2.46 17.90 -6.44
N ARG A 103 2.93 16.65 -6.53
CA ARG A 103 4.07 16.27 -7.37
C ARG A 103 3.65 15.17 -8.34
N SER A 104 4.11 15.27 -9.57
CA SER A 104 4.11 14.18 -10.54
C SER A 104 5.53 13.64 -10.63
N ILE A 105 5.71 12.33 -10.61
CA ILE A 105 7.02 11.69 -10.73
C ILE A 105 6.97 10.72 -11.90
N ARG A 106 7.83 10.92 -12.89
CA ARG A 106 8.06 9.96 -13.96
C ARG A 106 9.31 9.15 -13.63
N ALA A 107 9.14 7.84 -13.45
CA ALA A 107 10.25 6.90 -13.35
C ALA A 107 10.64 6.47 -14.78
N MET A 108 11.89 6.71 -15.17
CA MET A 108 12.37 6.55 -16.55
C MET A 108 13.59 5.63 -16.63
N GLN A 109 13.67 4.87 -17.72
CA GLN A 109 14.87 4.14 -18.15
C GLN A 109 15.14 4.44 -19.62
N GLY A 110 16.13 5.31 -19.88
CA GLY A 110 16.31 5.91 -21.20
C GLY A 110 15.14 6.83 -21.54
N ASP A 111 14.51 6.61 -22.69
CA ASP A 111 13.33 7.32 -23.19
C ASP A 111 12.00 6.73 -22.73
N LYS A 112 12.02 5.58 -22.03
CA LYS A 112 10.82 4.85 -21.62
C LYS A 112 10.42 5.22 -20.20
N VAL A 113 9.15 5.56 -20.02
CA VAL A 113 8.53 5.70 -18.70
C VAL A 113 8.12 4.33 -18.20
N VAL A 114 8.71 3.87 -17.09
CA VAL A 114 8.39 2.58 -16.47
C VAL A 114 7.26 2.68 -15.47
N ALA A 115 7.11 3.84 -14.82
CA ALA A 115 6.00 4.12 -13.92
C ALA A 115 5.75 5.63 -13.82
N VAL A 116 4.51 6.00 -13.45
CA VAL A 116 4.13 7.38 -13.14
C VAL A 116 3.47 7.42 -11.77
N ILE A 117 3.92 8.35 -10.92
CA ILE A 117 3.41 8.56 -9.57
C ILE A 117 2.79 9.95 -9.48
N MET A 118 1.64 10.07 -8.84
CA MET A 118 1.06 11.33 -8.37
C MET A 118 1.03 11.30 -6.85
N ALA A 119 1.72 12.24 -6.21
CA ALA A 119 1.81 12.34 -4.76
C ALA A 119 1.22 13.67 -4.26
N SER A 120 0.46 13.61 -3.18
CA SER A 120 -0.17 14.76 -2.54
C SER A 120 0.28 14.93 -1.11
N TYR A 121 0.58 16.19 -0.78
CA TYR A 121 1.14 16.62 0.48
C TYR A 121 0.23 17.68 1.09
N SER A 122 0.06 17.64 2.40
CA SER A 122 -0.80 18.57 3.13
C SER A 122 -0.06 19.14 4.32
N THR A 123 -0.40 20.36 4.72
CA THR A 123 0.12 20.94 5.95
C THR A 123 -0.08 19.99 7.12
N THR A 124 0.98 19.66 7.82
CA THR A 124 0.90 18.83 9.03
C THR A 124 0.11 19.60 10.07
N SER A 125 -1.16 19.24 10.30
CA SER A 125 -1.96 19.92 11.33
C SER A 125 -1.28 19.71 12.67
N THR A 126 -0.93 20.79 13.37
CA THR A 126 -0.58 20.75 14.78
C THR A 126 -1.74 20.09 15.51
N SER A 127 -1.54 18.84 15.94
CA SER A 127 -2.47 18.01 16.71
C SER A 127 -3.63 18.81 17.33
N THR A 128 -4.82 18.73 16.75
CA THR A 128 -6.06 19.06 17.50
C THR A 128 -6.03 18.22 18.78
N ARG A 129 -5.98 18.89 19.94
CA ARG A 129 -6.04 18.23 21.25
C ARG A 129 -7.23 17.28 21.26
N THR A 130 -6.96 16.01 21.52
CA THR A 130 -7.99 14.99 21.73
C THR A 130 -8.76 15.36 22.99
N VAL A 131 -10.08 15.52 22.88
CA VAL A 131 -10.97 15.45 24.03
C VAL A 131 -11.35 13.99 24.16
N ASP A 132 -10.76 13.29 25.12
CA ASP A 132 -11.23 11.96 25.51
C ASP A 132 -12.65 12.09 26.08
N GLY A 133 -13.60 11.32 25.56
CA GLY A 133 -14.92 11.19 26.19
C GLY A 133 -16.16 11.41 25.33
N VAL A 134 -16.06 11.66 24.02
CA VAL A 134 -17.27 11.61 23.19
C VAL A 134 -17.60 10.16 22.85
N ARG A 135 -18.50 9.56 23.65
CA ARG A 135 -19.17 8.30 23.29
C ARG A 135 -19.75 8.45 21.89
N GLN A 136 -19.35 7.56 20.98
CA GLN A 136 -20.17 7.31 19.78
C GLN A 136 -21.60 7.00 20.25
N PRO A 137 -22.64 7.53 19.61
CA PRO A 137 -23.99 7.05 19.85
C PRO A 137 -23.95 5.54 19.62
N SER A 138 -24.24 4.75 20.66
CA SER A 138 -24.43 3.33 20.47
C SER A 138 -25.63 3.18 19.53
N LEU A 139 -25.39 2.63 18.34
CA LEU A 139 -26.44 2.07 17.52
C LEU A 139 -27.06 0.93 18.36
N LYS A 140 -28.07 1.27 19.16
CA LYS A 140 -28.88 0.27 19.83
C LYS A 140 -29.47 -0.60 18.72
N SER A 141 -29.15 -1.89 18.77
CA SER A 141 -29.86 -2.94 18.06
C SER A 141 -31.35 -2.84 18.43
N GLN A 142 -32.13 -2.08 17.64
CA GLN A 142 -33.58 -2.18 17.67
C GLN A 142 -33.98 -3.23 16.65
N THR A 143 -34.14 -4.46 17.13
CA THR A 143 -35.01 -5.42 16.48
C THR A 143 -36.44 -4.90 16.67
N THR A 144 -37.05 -4.39 15.60
CA THR A 144 -38.48 -4.48 15.20
C THR A 144 -38.92 -3.21 14.44
N GLY A 145 -39.45 -3.41 13.23
CA GLY A 145 -40.15 -2.39 12.45
C GLY A 145 -39.28 -1.60 11.47
N LEU A 146 -39.47 -1.85 10.18
CA LEU A 146 -39.07 -0.91 9.12
C LEU A 146 -39.83 0.41 9.35
N ILE A 147 -39.16 1.40 9.94
CA ILE A 147 -39.63 2.78 9.87
C ILE A 147 -39.21 3.28 8.48
N VAL A 148 -40.16 3.26 7.55
CA VAL A 148 -40.06 4.04 6.30
C VAL A 148 -40.25 5.50 6.71
N PRO A 149 -39.26 6.38 6.56
CA PRO A 149 -39.46 7.80 6.82
C PRO A 149 -40.52 8.31 5.84
N SER A 150 -41.60 8.90 6.37
CA SER A 150 -42.69 9.50 5.59
C SER A 150 -42.34 10.89 5.03
N GLU A 151 -41.10 11.32 5.17
CA GLU A 151 -40.61 12.60 4.66
C GLU A 151 -39.64 12.35 3.50
N GLU A 152 -39.88 13.02 2.37
CA GLU A 152 -38.92 13.01 1.25
C GLU A 152 -37.55 13.46 1.77
N PRO A 153 -36.47 12.76 1.38
CA PRO A 153 -35.13 13.07 1.88
C PRO A 153 -34.75 14.50 1.49
N SER A 154 -34.56 15.37 2.49
CA SER A 154 -34.08 16.72 2.24
C SER A 154 -32.70 16.68 1.59
N VAL A 155 -32.56 17.44 0.51
CA VAL A 155 -31.36 17.53 -0.31
C VAL A 155 -30.19 18.02 0.55
N SER A 156 -29.17 17.18 0.76
CA SER A 156 -27.97 17.57 1.49
C SER A 156 -27.15 18.61 0.69
N HIS A 157 -26.37 19.43 1.40
CA HIS A 157 -25.62 20.58 0.84
C HIS A 157 -24.72 20.25 -0.38
N SER A 158 -24.39 18.97 -0.62
CA SER A 158 -23.61 18.49 -1.77
C SER A 158 -24.38 18.45 -3.10
N LEU A 159 -25.70 18.63 -3.10
CA LEU A 159 -26.56 18.55 -4.31
C LEU A 159 -27.02 19.92 -4.84
N ARG A 160 -26.61 21.04 -4.22
CA ARG A 160 -27.00 22.40 -4.68
C ARG A 160 -26.37 22.83 -6.01
N PHE A 161 -25.33 22.16 -6.50
CA PHE A 161 -24.58 22.61 -7.68
C PHE A 161 -25.20 22.21 -9.03
N VAL A 162 -26.38 21.56 -9.05
CA VAL A 162 -26.99 21.05 -10.29
C VAL A 162 -28.44 21.51 -10.50
N ILE A 163 -28.99 22.36 -9.64
CA ILE A 163 -30.33 22.96 -9.87
C ILE A 163 -30.20 24.47 -10.00
N GLU A 164 -29.50 24.91 -11.04
CA GLU A 164 -29.73 26.22 -11.64
C GLU A 164 -29.90 26.04 -13.15
N SER A 165 -31.09 25.57 -13.54
CA SER A 165 -31.62 25.93 -14.85
C SER A 165 -33.14 25.86 -14.87
N SER A 166 -33.73 26.99 -15.24
CA SER A 166 -35.10 27.20 -15.73
C SER A 166 -36.24 27.35 -14.70
N SER A 167 -36.49 28.58 -14.28
CA SER A 167 -37.76 29.27 -14.58
C SER A 167 -37.68 30.75 -14.19
N LYS A 168 -37.90 31.63 -15.18
CA LYS A 168 -38.17 33.05 -14.96
C LYS A 168 -39.53 33.20 -14.27
N SER A 169 -39.62 34.04 -13.24
CA SER A 169 -40.79 34.90 -13.00
C SER A 169 -40.40 36.08 -12.12
N SER A 170 -40.81 37.26 -12.57
CA SER A 170 -40.76 38.56 -11.92
C SER A 170 -41.59 38.58 -10.63
N ASP A 171 -41.11 39.23 -9.57
CA ASP A 171 -41.69 40.52 -9.12
C ASP A 171 -40.98 41.16 -7.91
N ARG A 172 -40.83 42.49 -8.04
CA ARG A 172 -40.78 43.59 -7.07
C ARG A 172 -40.17 43.40 -5.66
N ASN A 173 -39.00 43.99 -5.52
CA ASN A 173 -38.64 45.10 -4.62
C ASN A 173 -39.51 45.35 -3.36
N GLU A 174 -39.00 44.98 -2.19
CA GLU A 174 -39.31 45.68 -0.93
C GLU A 174 -38.07 45.74 -0.03
N ARG A 175 -37.52 46.95 0.11
CA ARG A 175 -36.56 47.31 1.15
C ARG A 175 -37.31 47.40 2.48
N THR A 176 -37.00 46.53 3.43
CA THR A 176 -37.23 46.79 4.85
C THR A 176 -35.94 46.57 5.64
N THR A 177 -35.44 47.70 6.13
CA THR A 177 -34.39 47.81 7.14
C THR A 177 -34.82 47.12 8.43
N LYS A 178 -33.96 46.30 9.07
CA LYS A 178 -33.93 46.14 10.53
C LYS A 178 -32.62 45.53 11.05
N ALA A 179 -31.98 46.34 11.89
CA ALA A 179 -31.13 46.04 13.03
C ALA A 179 -29.83 45.22 12.85
N SER A 180 -28.72 45.96 12.91
CA SER A 180 -27.40 45.47 13.31
C SER A 180 -27.44 44.89 14.73
N GLY A 181 -27.61 43.57 14.84
CA GLY A 181 -27.33 42.82 16.06
C GLY A 181 -25.85 42.45 16.11
N THR A 182 -25.05 43.25 16.80
CA THR A 182 -23.69 42.89 17.20
C THR A 182 -23.77 41.72 18.18
N HIS A 183 -23.65 40.48 17.69
CA HIS A 183 -23.36 39.34 18.55
C HIS A 183 -21.88 39.41 18.96
N ARG A 184 -21.65 40.01 20.13
CA ARG A 184 -20.41 39.86 20.89
C ARG A 184 -20.23 38.38 21.20
N TYR A 185 -19.29 37.72 20.53
CA TYR A 185 -18.72 36.49 21.06
C TYR A 185 -17.97 36.85 22.35
N GLY A 186 -18.51 36.38 23.48
CA GLY A 186 -17.87 36.49 24.78
C GLY A 186 -16.53 35.75 24.78
N GLN A 187 -15.62 36.24 25.62
CA GLN A 187 -14.39 35.54 25.99
C GLN A 187 -14.74 34.13 26.50
N GLY A 188 -14.56 33.13 25.65
CA GLY A 188 -14.63 31.72 25.96
C GLY A 188 -13.62 31.03 25.06
N GLY A 189 -12.59 30.42 25.67
CA GLY A 189 -11.45 29.86 24.95
C GLY A 189 -11.87 28.95 23.79
N ASP A 190 -11.11 29.01 22.70
CA ASP A 190 -11.31 28.22 21.49
C ASP A 190 -11.57 26.75 21.84
N ILE A 191 -12.83 26.33 21.78
CA ILE A 191 -13.19 24.92 21.80
C ILE A 191 -12.74 24.39 20.43
N PRO A 192 -11.74 23.49 20.36
CA PRO A 192 -11.31 22.93 19.10
C PRO A 192 -12.52 22.27 18.42
N PRO A 193 -12.68 22.40 17.09
CA PRO A 193 -13.79 21.76 16.40
C PRO A 193 -13.78 20.25 16.70
N PHE A 194 -14.86 19.77 17.32
CA PHE A 194 -15.05 18.34 17.55
C PHE A 194 -15.15 17.64 16.19
N GLN A 195 -14.16 16.78 15.89
CA GLN A 195 -14.20 15.90 14.73
C GLN A 195 -14.38 14.46 15.21
N PRO A 196 -15.57 13.85 15.03
CA PRO A 196 -15.74 12.44 15.34
C PRO A 196 -14.77 11.62 14.48
N ARG A 197 -13.99 10.75 15.12
CA ARG A 197 -13.04 9.86 14.45
C ARG A 197 -13.58 8.45 14.47
N TYR A 198 -13.66 7.84 13.29
CA TYR A 198 -13.85 6.41 13.12
C TYR A 198 -12.68 5.88 12.31
N ALA A 199 -12.04 4.83 12.83
CA ALA A 199 -11.05 4.04 12.11
C ALA A 199 -11.46 2.57 12.24
N GLN A 200 -11.20 1.79 11.20
CA GLN A 200 -11.46 0.36 11.28
C GLN A 200 -10.59 -0.25 12.38
N PRO A 201 -11.19 -0.98 13.35
CA PRO A 201 -10.47 -1.42 14.54
C PRO A 201 -9.33 -2.37 14.18
N TYR A 202 -8.32 -2.37 15.04
CA TYR A 202 -7.26 -3.36 15.01
C TYR A 202 -7.87 -4.76 15.17
N PRO A 203 -7.40 -5.79 14.43
CA PRO A 203 -7.96 -7.14 14.55
C PRO A 203 -7.75 -7.74 15.95
N ASP A 204 -8.77 -8.43 16.45
CA ASP A 204 -8.72 -9.02 17.79
C ASP A 204 -7.78 -10.22 17.89
N GLY A 205 -7.14 -10.38 19.06
CA GLY A 205 -6.38 -11.56 19.41
C GLY A 205 -5.09 -11.77 18.60
N ILE A 206 -4.60 -10.77 17.87
CA ILE A 206 -3.34 -10.89 17.13
C ILE A 206 -2.15 -10.95 18.10
N LEU A 207 -1.33 -11.98 17.94
CA LEU A 207 -0.09 -12.13 18.71
C LEU A 207 0.98 -11.14 18.22
N PRO A 208 1.77 -10.55 19.14
CA PRO A 208 2.93 -9.73 18.79
C PRO A 208 3.88 -10.44 17.82
N MET A 209 4.58 -9.69 16.96
CA MET A 209 5.47 -10.27 15.95
C MET A 209 6.52 -11.20 16.56
N LYS A 210 7.05 -10.88 17.75
CA LYS A 210 8.04 -11.70 18.47
C LYS A 210 7.57 -13.11 18.82
N GLN A 211 6.26 -13.35 18.85
CA GLN A 211 5.66 -14.68 19.07
C GLN A 211 5.27 -15.37 17.76
N CYS A 212 5.42 -14.69 16.64
CA CYS A 212 5.22 -15.22 15.31
C CYS A 212 6.54 -15.76 14.76
N GLU A 213 6.45 -16.75 13.88
CA GLU A 213 7.63 -17.32 13.24
C GLU A 213 8.00 -16.48 12.01
N LEU A 214 9.28 -16.11 11.91
CA LEU A 214 9.80 -15.42 10.74
C LEU A 214 9.72 -16.33 9.51
N GLU A 215 9.42 -15.74 8.37
CA GLU A 215 9.29 -16.44 7.10
C GLU A 215 10.50 -17.32 6.71
N PRO A 216 11.77 -16.84 6.78
CA PRO A 216 12.93 -17.70 6.47
C PRO A 216 13.06 -18.91 7.41
N ASP A 217 12.70 -18.77 8.69
CA ASP A 217 12.80 -19.86 9.66
C ASP A 217 11.71 -20.92 9.45
N ARG A 218 10.49 -20.47 9.12
CA ARG A 218 9.39 -21.35 8.70
C ARG A 218 9.79 -22.22 7.50
N TRP A 219 10.40 -21.61 6.48
CA TRP A 219 10.86 -22.34 5.28
C TRP A 219 12.06 -23.25 5.56
N THR A 220 12.95 -22.85 6.49
CA THR A 220 14.06 -23.71 6.95
C THR A 220 13.51 -24.99 7.60
N LYS A 221 12.48 -24.87 8.47
CA LYS A 221 11.81 -26.03 9.07
C LYS A 221 11.03 -26.87 8.05
N PHE A 222 10.46 -26.25 7.02
CA PHE A 222 9.84 -27.00 5.92
C PHE A 222 10.87 -27.87 5.19
N LEU A 223 12.04 -27.33 4.87
CA LEU A 223 13.11 -28.09 4.21
C LEU A 223 13.63 -29.23 5.07
N SER A 224 13.82 -29.02 6.38
CA SER A 224 14.29 -30.09 7.27
C SER A 224 13.29 -31.25 7.35
N ARG A 225 11.99 -30.97 7.33
CA ARG A 225 10.93 -32.00 7.33
C ARG A 225 10.76 -32.71 6.00
N ALA A 226 11.05 -32.03 4.88
CA ALA A 226 10.83 -32.59 3.55
C ALA A 226 11.88 -33.66 3.17
N GLU A 227 13.04 -33.69 3.83
CA GLU A 227 14.13 -34.65 3.59
C GLU A 227 14.31 -35.02 2.11
N SER A 228 14.27 -36.30 1.73
CA SER A 228 14.46 -36.81 0.36
C SER A 228 13.23 -36.68 -0.55
N SER A 229 12.06 -36.27 -0.02
CA SER A 229 10.81 -36.17 -0.80
C SER A 229 10.75 -34.96 -1.73
N ILE A 230 11.63 -33.97 -1.53
CA ILE A 230 11.69 -32.75 -2.33
C ILE A 230 12.74 -32.88 -3.44
N SER A 231 12.38 -32.52 -4.68
CA SER A 231 13.32 -32.57 -5.79
C SER A 231 14.50 -31.60 -5.60
N PRO A 232 15.71 -31.91 -6.11
CA PRO A 232 16.88 -31.04 -5.96
C PRO A 232 16.66 -29.62 -6.47
N ARG A 233 15.95 -29.48 -7.59
CA ARG A 233 15.58 -28.17 -8.15
C ARG A 233 14.70 -27.36 -7.19
N ARG A 234 13.69 -28.00 -6.59
CA ARG A 234 12.76 -27.32 -5.68
C ARG A 234 13.45 -26.98 -4.36
N ARG A 235 14.31 -27.87 -3.84
CA ARG A 235 15.14 -27.59 -2.66
C ARG A 235 15.99 -26.33 -2.87
N ARG A 236 16.75 -26.28 -3.96
CA ARG A 236 17.58 -25.12 -4.30
C ARG A 236 16.76 -23.82 -4.37
N ALA A 237 15.60 -23.86 -5.01
CA ALA A 237 14.72 -22.68 -5.08
C ALA A 237 14.25 -22.18 -3.70
N VAL A 238 13.96 -23.10 -2.76
CA VAL A 238 13.58 -22.73 -1.40
C VAL A 238 14.78 -22.23 -0.59
N GLU A 239 15.96 -22.84 -0.71
CA GLU A 239 17.20 -22.35 -0.07
C GLU A 239 17.55 -20.94 -0.54
N GLU A 240 17.44 -20.68 -1.84
CA GLU A 240 17.64 -19.35 -2.41
C GLU A 240 16.61 -18.34 -1.89
N TYR A 241 15.35 -18.73 -1.73
CA TYR A 241 14.31 -17.89 -1.14
C TYR A 241 14.59 -17.57 0.34
N ILE A 242 15.05 -18.56 1.11
CA ILE A 242 15.43 -18.37 2.52
C ILE A 242 16.54 -17.33 2.60
N GLN A 243 17.60 -17.48 1.79
CA GLN A 243 18.71 -16.53 1.77
C GLN A 243 18.23 -15.13 1.38
N GLU A 244 17.42 -15.01 0.32
CA GLU A 244 16.82 -13.73 -0.11
C GLU A 244 16.03 -13.07 1.03
N ARG A 245 15.25 -13.82 1.80
CA ARG A 245 14.50 -13.29 2.95
C ARG A 245 15.40 -12.92 4.14
N ARG A 246 16.53 -13.61 4.34
CA ARG A 246 17.52 -13.23 5.36
C ARG A 246 18.21 -11.91 5.00
N ASP A 247 18.52 -11.71 3.73
CA ASP A 247 19.19 -10.50 3.21
C ASP A 247 18.22 -9.34 2.97
N SER A 248 16.91 -9.60 3.00
CA SER A 248 15.84 -8.63 2.80
C SER A 248 15.97 -7.42 3.74
N PRO A 249 15.70 -6.19 3.27
CA PRO A 249 15.70 -4.97 4.08
C PRO A 249 14.56 -4.89 5.11
N TRP A 250 13.64 -5.86 5.13
CA TRP A 250 12.64 -6.02 6.18
C TRP A 250 12.44 -7.49 6.52
N GLU A 251 11.96 -7.73 7.74
CA GLU A 251 11.53 -9.03 8.24
C GLU A 251 10.04 -9.24 7.98
N VAL A 252 9.64 -10.50 7.79
CA VAL A 252 8.25 -10.88 7.51
C VAL A 252 7.86 -12.04 8.41
N ALA A 253 6.70 -11.95 9.03
CA ALA A 253 6.07 -13.08 9.74
C ALA A 253 4.57 -13.14 9.44
N ILE A 254 4.03 -14.35 9.30
CA ILE A 254 2.57 -14.52 9.21
C ILE A 254 1.99 -14.30 10.61
N ALA A 255 1.00 -13.41 10.73
CA ALA A 255 0.36 -13.13 12.01
C ALA A 255 -0.42 -14.35 12.53
N LYS A 256 -0.37 -14.55 13.85
CA LYS A 256 -1.10 -15.62 14.55
C LYS A 256 -2.17 -15.03 15.46
N SER A 257 -3.24 -15.79 15.71
CA SER A 257 -4.25 -15.44 16.70
C SER A 257 -4.09 -16.26 17.98
N SER A 258 -4.39 -15.67 19.13
CA SER A 258 -4.52 -16.39 20.41
C SER A 258 -5.82 -17.20 20.53
N THR A 259 -6.86 -16.83 19.78
CA THR A 259 -8.19 -17.45 19.87
C THR A 259 -8.43 -18.54 18.83
N HIS A 260 -7.59 -18.62 17.78
CA HIS A 260 -7.62 -19.66 16.75
C HIS A 260 -6.21 -20.21 16.52
N PHE A 261 -5.98 -21.48 16.85
CA PHE A 261 -4.69 -22.19 16.65
C PHE A 261 -4.37 -22.51 15.17
N THR A 262 -5.21 -22.06 14.23
CA THR A 262 -4.95 -22.11 12.80
C THR A 262 -4.23 -20.83 12.37
N PRO A 263 -3.29 -20.87 11.40
CA PRO A 263 -2.86 -19.64 10.74
C PRO A 263 -4.12 -18.91 10.27
N LEU A 264 -4.21 -17.60 10.48
CA LEU A 264 -5.29 -16.78 9.92
C LEU A 264 -5.15 -16.75 8.39
N GLU A 265 -5.47 -17.88 7.76
CA GLU A 265 -5.75 -18.11 6.35
C GLU A 265 -7.22 -18.51 6.23
N ASN A 266 -8.12 -17.80 6.93
CA ASN A 266 -9.50 -17.72 6.44
C ASN A 266 -9.38 -17.08 5.06
N GLY A 267 -9.67 -17.86 4.00
CA GLY A 267 -9.19 -17.61 2.65
C GLY A 267 -9.52 -16.25 2.01
N THR A 268 -10.19 -15.34 2.71
CA THR A 268 -10.48 -13.96 2.34
C THR A 268 -9.44 -12.94 2.82
N ARG A 269 -8.75 -13.19 3.95
CA ARG A 269 -7.90 -12.19 4.62
C ARG A 269 -6.55 -12.79 5.02
N ARG A 270 -5.46 -12.15 4.61
CA ARG A 270 -4.08 -12.46 4.98
C ARG A 270 -3.54 -11.38 5.90
N MET A 271 -2.94 -11.76 7.01
CA MET A 271 -2.35 -10.83 7.97
C MET A 271 -0.87 -11.13 8.13
N VAL A 272 -0.03 -10.11 7.92
CA VAL A 272 1.43 -10.24 8.02
C VAL A 272 2.03 -9.12 8.82
N TRP A 273 3.01 -9.48 9.65
CA TRP A 273 3.92 -8.55 10.26
C TRP A 273 5.04 -8.22 9.28
N LEU A 274 5.27 -6.92 9.08
CA LEU A 274 6.37 -6.36 8.30
C LEU A 274 7.20 -5.48 9.24
N LYS A 275 8.50 -5.74 9.34
CA LYS A 275 9.39 -4.96 10.20
C LYS A 275 10.60 -4.46 9.41
N PRO A 276 10.70 -3.16 9.14
CA PRO A 276 11.88 -2.58 8.50
C PRO A 276 13.15 -2.85 9.30
N LYS A 277 14.24 -3.22 8.62
CA LYS A 277 15.57 -3.32 9.23
C LYS A 277 16.26 -1.97 9.08
N ILE A 278 16.39 -1.25 10.19
CA ILE A 278 17.06 0.04 10.24
C ILE A 278 18.19 -0.09 11.26
N PRO A 279 19.46 0.11 10.86
CA PRO A 279 20.59 0.05 11.79
C PRO A 279 20.43 1.04 12.94
N SER A 280 20.82 0.63 14.15
CA SER A 280 20.75 1.48 15.33
C SER A 280 21.50 2.81 15.11
N GLY A 281 20.88 3.92 15.49
CA GLY A 281 21.44 5.27 15.30
C GLY A 281 21.13 5.92 13.95
N THR A 282 20.58 5.18 12.97
CA THR A 282 20.10 5.77 11.71
C THR A 282 18.91 6.68 12.00
N LYS A 283 19.03 7.97 11.67
CA LYS A 283 17.92 8.92 11.78
C LYS A 283 17.09 8.84 10.52
N VAL A 284 15.82 8.49 10.68
CA VAL A 284 14.84 8.44 9.58
C VAL A 284 13.73 9.42 9.93
N SER A 285 13.52 10.42 9.07
CA SER A 285 12.41 11.36 9.20
C SER A 285 11.06 10.66 9.01
N LEU A 286 9.97 11.32 9.42
CA LEU A 286 8.62 10.78 9.24
C LEU A 286 8.30 10.52 7.75
N GLU A 287 8.76 11.40 6.87
CA GLU A 287 8.49 11.30 5.43
C GLU A 287 9.32 10.19 4.76
N GLU A 288 10.57 10.00 5.18
CA GLU A 288 11.37 8.84 4.77
C GLU A 288 10.77 7.53 5.30
N HIS A 289 10.25 7.52 6.54
CA HIS A 289 9.54 6.37 7.08
C HIS A 289 8.28 6.03 6.26
N LYS A 290 7.51 7.03 5.81
CA LYS A 290 6.40 6.81 4.87
C LYS A 290 6.86 6.23 3.53
N CYS A 291 8.03 6.63 3.02
CA CYS A 291 8.60 6.05 1.80
C CYS A 291 8.95 4.56 1.99
N ILE A 292 9.50 4.21 3.15
CA ILE A 292 9.76 2.82 3.54
C ILE A 292 8.44 2.04 3.62
N ILE A 293 7.42 2.57 4.31
CA ILE A 293 6.11 1.94 4.41
C ILE A 293 5.47 1.74 3.03
N ALA A 294 5.57 2.75 2.16
CA ALA A 294 5.07 2.65 0.80
C ALA A 294 5.75 1.50 0.04
N CYS A 295 7.07 1.38 0.17
CA CYS A 295 7.85 0.31 -0.45
C CYS A 295 7.47 -1.08 0.07
N ILE A 296 7.37 -1.26 1.39
CA ILE A 296 7.05 -2.58 1.96
C ILE A 296 5.58 -2.96 1.75
N SER A 297 4.68 -1.98 1.57
CA SER A 297 3.25 -2.24 1.39
C SER A 297 2.90 -2.99 0.10
N ASP A 298 3.74 -2.89 -0.93
CA ASP A 298 3.61 -3.66 -2.18
C ASP A 298 4.07 -5.12 -2.03
N PHE A 299 4.72 -5.49 -0.91
CA PHE A 299 5.35 -6.79 -0.75
C PHE A 299 4.31 -7.91 -0.62
N GLN A 300 4.30 -8.83 -1.59
CA GLN A 300 3.36 -9.94 -1.68
C GLN A 300 1.87 -9.51 -1.63
N PHE A 301 1.56 -8.26 -1.99
CA PHE A 301 0.23 -7.68 -1.83
C PHE A 301 -0.77 -8.24 -2.84
N ILE A 302 -0.60 -7.95 -4.15
CA ILE A 302 -1.42 -8.53 -5.22
C ILE A 302 -1.43 -10.07 -5.22
N GLY A 303 -0.37 -10.70 -4.67
CA GLY A 303 -0.31 -12.15 -4.51
C GLY A 303 -1.44 -12.72 -3.63
N ALA A 304 -2.14 -11.91 -2.83
CA ALA A 304 -3.33 -12.34 -2.10
C ALA A 304 -4.49 -12.69 -3.06
N ALA A 305 -4.65 -11.99 -4.18
CA ALA A 305 -5.66 -12.29 -5.18
C ALA A 305 -5.42 -13.67 -5.84
N ALA A 306 -4.18 -13.98 -6.23
CA ALA A 306 -3.84 -15.29 -6.80
C ALA A 306 -4.14 -16.44 -5.82
N ARG A 307 -3.75 -16.28 -4.55
CA ARG A 307 -4.02 -17.28 -3.50
C ARG A 307 -5.51 -17.46 -3.25
N ARG A 308 -6.31 -16.40 -3.35
CA ARG A 308 -7.77 -16.45 -3.13
C ARG A 308 -8.46 -17.44 -4.07
N ILE A 309 -7.99 -17.53 -5.32
CA ILE A 309 -8.52 -18.45 -6.34
C ILE A 309 -7.71 -19.75 -6.46
N GLY A 310 -6.83 -20.04 -5.49
CA GLY A 310 -6.03 -21.27 -5.46
C GLY A 310 -4.90 -21.33 -6.49
N LEU A 311 -4.58 -20.21 -7.17
CA LEU A 311 -3.47 -20.17 -8.12
C LEU A 311 -2.13 -19.96 -7.40
N THR A 312 -1.21 -20.88 -7.62
CA THR A 312 0.16 -20.84 -7.09
C THR A 312 1.14 -21.30 -8.16
N ALA A 313 2.44 -21.16 -7.92
CA ALA A 313 3.45 -21.67 -8.84
C ALA A 313 3.36 -23.20 -9.08
N ILE A 314 2.68 -23.94 -8.19
CA ILE A 314 2.55 -25.40 -8.25
C ILE A 314 1.11 -25.88 -8.48
N SER A 315 0.14 -24.96 -8.60
CA SER A 315 -1.24 -25.34 -8.91
C SER A 315 -1.35 -25.89 -10.33
N LYS A 316 -2.49 -26.53 -10.65
CA LYS A 316 -2.83 -26.99 -12.00
C LYS A 316 -4.19 -26.38 -12.40
N PRO A 317 -4.23 -25.39 -13.31
CA PRO A 317 -3.10 -24.74 -13.99
C PRO A 317 -2.19 -23.93 -13.04
N PRO A 318 -0.91 -23.72 -13.36
CA PRO A 318 -0.01 -22.92 -12.51
C PRO A 318 -0.36 -21.43 -12.63
N LEU A 319 0.11 -20.61 -11.69
CA LEU A 319 0.11 -19.16 -11.84
C LEU A 319 1.03 -18.76 -13.00
N GLY A 320 0.48 -18.18 -14.06
CA GLY A 320 1.20 -17.83 -15.28
C GLY A 320 1.67 -16.37 -15.32
N MET A 321 0.81 -15.44 -14.91
CA MET A 321 1.14 -14.02 -14.84
C MET A 321 0.62 -13.42 -13.54
N LEU A 322 1.52 -12.74 -12.84
CA LEU A 322 1.23 -11.91 -11.68
C LEU A 322 2.02 -10.61 -11.84
N THR A 323 1.32 -9.50 -12.04
CA THR A 323 1.97 -8.18 -12.14
C THR A 323 1.06 -7.09 -11.62
N SER A 324 1.62 -6.15 -10.87
CA SER A 324 0.91 -4.96 -10.42
C SER A 324 0.61 -4.03 -11.61
N LEU A 325 -0.58 -3.46 -11.65
CA LEU A 325 -0.98 -2.43 -12.61
C LEU A 325 -0.91 -1.05 -11.97
N ASP A 326 -1.41 -0.94 -10.73
CA ASP A 326 -1.35 0.27 -9.93
C ASP A 326 -0.98 -0.04 -8.47
N HIS A 327 -0.87 1.00 -7.68
CA HIS A 327 -0.87 0.94 -6.21
C HIS A 327 -1.25 2.32 -5.67
N THR A 328 -2.12 2.36 -4.68
CA THR A 328 -2.58 3.60 -4.08
C THR A 328 -2.44 3.49 -2.58
N ILE A 329 -1.96 4.57 -1.96
CA ILE A 329 -1.77 4.64 -0.51
C ILE A 329 -2.39 5.95 0.01
N TYR A 330 -3.14 5.84 1.10
CA TYR A 330 -3.57 6.96 1.91
C TYR A 330 -2.94 6.85 3.29
N PHE A 331 -2.13 7.83 3.67
CA PHE A 331 -1.49 7.91 4.98
C PHE A 331 -2.33 8.74 5.94
N TYR A 332 -2.48 8.24 7.16
CA TYR A 332 -3.08 8.95 8.28
C TYR A 332 -1.97 9.54 9.18
N PRO A 333 -2.32 10.40 10.15
CA PRO A 333 -1.36 10.89 11.12
C PRO A 333 -0.68 9.73 11.88
N PHE A 334 0.64 9.75 11.92
CA PHE A 334 1.40 8.74 12.66
C PHE A 334 1.51 9.14 14.14
N PRO A 335 1.64 8.17 15.06
CA PRO A 335 1.98 8.45 16.45
C PRO A 335 3.32 9.20 16.52
N LYS A 336 3.41 10.22 17.37
CA LYS A 336 4.60 11.12 17.44
C LYS A 336 5.92 10.39 17.68
N ASN A 337 5.88 9.29 18.42
CA ASN A 337 7.06 8.52 18.83
C ASN A 337 7.11 7.14 18.16
N LEU A 338 6.47 6.99 16.98
CA LEU A 338 6.54 5.73 16.25
C LEU A 338 7.99 5.48 15.81
N ASP A 339 8.58 4.42 16.34
CA ASP A 339 9.91 3.94 15.93
C ASP A 339 9.85 3.42 14.48
N PRO A 340 10.66 3.95 13.55
CA PRO A 340 10.72 3.49 12.17
C PRO A 340 11.11 2.00 12.01
N SER A 341 11.72 1.40 13.03
CA SER A 341 12.11 -0.02 13.06
C SER A 341 11.07 -0.92 13.76
N ALA A 342 9.95 -0.34 14.23
CA ALA A 342 8.88 -1.10 14.86
C ALA A 342 8.13 -1.97 13.83
N PRO A 343 7.63 -3.14 14.26
CA PRO A 343 6.82 -3.98 13.39
C PRO A 343 5.46 -3.34 13.10
N LEU A 344 5.00 -3.54 11.86
CA LEU A 344 3.71 -3.07 11.35
C LEU A 344 2.87 -4.26 10.93
N LEU A 345 1.59 -4.26 11.30
CA LEU A 345 0.64 -5.28 10.87
C LEU A 345 -0.02 -4.84 9.57
N HIS A 346 0.23 -5.57 8.48
CA HIS A 346 -0.46 -5.39 7.21
C HIS A 346 -1.58 -6.43 7.06
N VAL A 347 -2.82 -5.94 7.12
CA VAL A 347 -4.04 -6.72 6.92
C VAL A 347 -4.47 -6.59 5.47
N ILE A 348 -4.39 -7.68 4.71
CA ILE A 348 -4.60 -7.74 3.26
C ILE A 348 -5.86 -8.55 2.96
N GLU A 349 -6.73 -8.01 2.11
CA GLU A 349 -7.96 -8.65 1.66
C GLU A 349 -8.02 -8.66 0.14
N ALA A 350 -8.36 -9.80 -0.45
CA ALA A 350 -8.72 -9.86 -1.86
C ALA A 350 -10.19 -9.46 -2.01
N ILE A 351 -10.46 -8.38 -2.74
CA ILE A 351 -11.81 -7.82 -2.93
C ILE A 351 -12.52 -8.53 -4.08
N ILE A 352 -11.87 -8.58 -5.24
CA ILE A 352 -12.38 -9.27 -6.42
C ILE A 352 -11.22 -9.94 -7.14
N VAL A 353 -11.49 -11.12 -7.70
CA VAL A 353 -10.59 -11.80 -8.62
C VAL A 353 -11.43 -12.28 -9.78
N ASP A 354 -11.31 -11.57 -10.91
CA ASP A 354 -12.05 -11.90 -12.10
C ASP A 354 -11.16 -12.72 -13.03
N VAL A 355 -11.56 -13.97 -13.23
CA VAL A 355 -10.83 -14.94 -14.05
C VAL A 355 -10.91 -14.56 -15.54
N GLN A 356 -11.97 -13.85 -15.98
CA GLN A 356 -12.24 -13.61 -17.40
C GLN A 356 -11.68 -12.30 -18.03
N PRO A 357 -11.16 -11.32 -17.28
CA PRO A 357 -10.16 -10.36 -17.73
C PRO A 357 -8.76 -10.68 -17.19
N GLY A 358 -8.68 -11.59 -16.21
CA GLY A 358 -7.44 -12.00 -15.55
C GLY A 358 -6.87 -10.89 -14.68
N ARG A 359 -7.71 -10.24 -13.87
CA ARG A 359 -7.33 -9.16 -12.95
C ARG A 359 -7.84 -9.46 -11.54
N GLY A 360 -7.13 -8.93 -10.55
CA GLY A 360 -7.56 -8.98 -9.16
C GLY A 360 -7.32 -7.65 -8.47
N VAL A 361 -8.20 -7.31 -7.52
CA VAL A 361 -8.07 -6.13 -6.66
C VAL A 361 -7.88 -6.59 -5.23
N VAL A 362 -6.88 -6.01 -4.57
CA VAL A 362 -6.58 -6.21 -3.16
C VAL A 362 -6.67 -4.89 -2.41
N GLN A 363 -7.12 -4.96 -1.16
CA GLN A 363 -7.14 -3.84 -0.22
C GLN A 363 -6.27 -4.19 0.98
N GLY A 364 -5.54 -3.22 1.49
CA GLY A 364 -4.67 -3.36 2.65
C GLY A 364 -4.93 -2.29 3.69
N ARG A 365 -4.65 -2.64 4.95
CA ARG A 365 -4.66 -1.73 6.09
C ARG A 365 -3.40 -1.98 6.91
N ILE A 366 -2.68 -0.92 7.20
CA ILE A 366 -1.41 -0.99 7.94
C ILE A 366 -1.61 -0.38 9.31
N TYR A 367 -1.38 -1.19 10.33
CA TYR A 367 -1.49 -0.81 11.73
C TYR A 367 -0.11 -0.82 12.40
N THR A 368 0.08 0.04 13.39
CA THR A 368 1.17 -0.11 14.36
C THR A 368 0.96 -1.35 15.22
N GLU A 369 2.02 -1.83 15.90
CA GLU A 369 1.88 -2.92 16.88
C GLU A 369 0.94 -2.56 18.04
N THR A 370 0.79 -1.27 18.35
CA THR A 370 -0.15 -0.72 19.35
C THR A 370 -1.59 -0.60 18.86
N GLY A 371 -1.85 -0.86 17.58
CA GLY A 371 -3.19 -0.94 17.00
C GLY A 371 -3.71 0.32 16.30
N GLU A 372 -2.86 1.30 16.05
CA GLU A 372 -3.24 2.54 15.36
C GLU A 372 -3.18 2.33 13.84
N LEU A 373 -4.28 2.63 13.14
CA LEU A 373 -4.35 2.57 11.67
C LEU A 373 -3.58 3.76 11.07
N ILE A 374 -2.47 3.48 10.39
CA ILE A 374 -1.58 4.52 9.85
C ILE A 374 -1.64 4.64 8.32
N ALA A 375 -2.09 3.60 7.62
CA ALA A 375 -2.29 3.68 6.18
C ALA A 375 -3.36 2.70 5.66
N VAL A 376 -3.97 3.06 4.54
CA VAL A 376 -4.81 2.17 3.72
C VAL A 376 -4.20 2.08 2.33
N THR A 377 -4.20 0.87 1.78
CA THR A 377 -3.67 0.58 0.44
C THR A 377 -4.73 -0.08 -0.43
N ILE A 378 -4.66 0.16 -1.73
CA ILE A 378 -5.45 -0.55 -2.74
C ILE A 378 -4.59 -0.76 -3.99
N GLN A 379 -4.74 -1.93 -4.60
CA GLN A 379 -3.97 -2.32 -5.78
C GLN A 379 -4.79 -3.26 -6.66
N GLU A 380 -4.82 -2.96 -7.95
CA GLU A 380 -5.18 -3.86 -9.02
C GLU A 380 -3.91 -4.46 -9.66
N GLY A 381 -4.01 -5.72 -10.05
CA GLY A 381 -2.98 -6.35 -10.85
C GLY A 381 -3.52 -7.44 -11.75
N VAL A 382 -2.72 -7.82 -12.73
CA VAL A 382 -3.01 -8.96 -13.59
C VAL A 382 -2.75 -10.24 -12.81
N VAL A 383 -3.73 -11.12 -12.79
CA VAL A 383 -3.68 -12.44 -12.17
C VAL A 383 -4.22 -13.45 -13.18
N ARG A 384 -3.32 -14.22 -13.81
CA ARG A 384 -3.69 -15.19 -14.85
C ARG A 384 -3.09 -16.55 -14.61
N ALA A 385 -3.88 -17.59 -14.87
CA ALA A 385 -3.39 -18.95 -14.98
C ALA A 385 -2.47 -19.10 -16.21
N GLY A 386 -1.45 -19.93 -16.07
CA GLY A 386 -0.59 -20.37 -17.16
C GLY A 386 -1.30 -21.41 -18.03
N GLN A 387 -0.83 -21.59 -19.26
CA GLN A 387 -1.33 -22.65 -20.11
C GLN A 387 -0.86 -24.02 -19.60
N ILE A 388 -1.76 -24.99 -19.61
CA ILE A 388 -1.38 -26.40 -19.41
C ILE A 388 -0.75 -26.85 -20.73
N SER A 389 0.53 -27.21 -20.71
CA SER A 389 1.19 -27.74 -21.90
C SER A 389 0.46 -29.01 -22.37
N ALA A 390 0.08 -29.08 -23.64
CA ALA A 390 -0.72 -30.18 -24.21
C ALA A 390 -0.11 -31.58 -24.00
N GLY A 391 1.21 -31.66 -23.75
CA GLY A 391 1.92 -32.92 -23.47
C GLY A 391 1.67 -33.53 -22.09
N GLU A 392 1.23 -32.75 -21.09
CA GLU A 392 0.95 -33.28 -19.74
C GLU A 392 -0.45 -33.90 -19.64
N GLY A 393 -1.42 -33.39 -20.41
CA GLY A 393 -2.77 -33.98 -20.51
C GLY A 393 -2.73 -35.41 -21.04
N ASN A 394 -1.93 -35.66 -22.09
CA ASN A 394 -1.77 -37.00 -22.65
C ASN A 394 -1.07 -37.98 -21.68
N ARG A 395 -0.08 -37.54 -20.90
CA ARG A 395 0.58 -38.42 -19.91
C ARG A 395 -0.32 -38.76 -18.73
N ALA A 396 -1.14 -37.81 -18.26
CA ALA A 396 -2.10 -38.06 -17.19
C ALA A 396 -3.24 -38.98 -17.64
N GLN A 397 -3.65 -38.90 -18.90
CA GLN A 397 -4.63 -39.80 -19.52
C GLN A 397 -4.06 -41.21 -19.73
N GLN A 398 -2.85 -41.32 -20.26
CA GLN A 398 -2.15 -42.61 -20.42
C GLN A 398 -1.83 -43.29 -19.06
N ALA A 399 -1.52 -42.51 -18.02
CA ALA A 399 -1.31 -43.05 -16.67
C ALA A 399 -2.62 -43.55 -16.02
N ARG A 400 -3.76 -42.92 -16.32
CA ARG A 400 -5.09 -43.37 -15.86
C ARG A 400 -5.57 -44.62 -16.61
N GLU A 401 -5.23 -44.77 -17.88
CA GLU A 401 -5.52 -46.00 -18.65
C GLU A 401 -4.64 -47.17 -18.22
N LYS A 402 -3.35 -46.93 -17.93
CA LYS A 402 -2.46 -47.96 -17.37
C LYS A 402 -2.80 -48.42 -15.96
N ALA A 403 -3.56 -47.63 -15.20
CA ALA A 403 -4.03 -48.00 -13.86
C ALA A 403 -5.39 -48.75 -13.87
N LYS A 404 -5.98 -48.97 -15.06
CA LYS A 404 -7.22 -49.74 -15.26
C LYS A 404 -6.99 -51.11 -15.91
N LEU A 405 -5.74 -51.45 -16.21
CA LEU A 405 -5.25 -52.79 -16.58
C LEU A 405 -4.46 -53.33 -15.39
#